data_AF-A0A0Q7RGB7-F1
#
_entry.id   AF-A0A0Q7RGB7-F1
#
_cell.length_a   1.000
_cell.length_b   1.000
_cell.length_c   1.000
_cell.angle_alpha   90.00
_cell.angle_beta   90.00
_cell.angle_gamma   90.00
#
_symmetry.space_group_name_H-M   'P 1'
#
loop_
_entity.id
_entity.type
_entity.pdbx_description
1 polymer ?
#
loop_
_entity_poly.entity_id
_entity_poly.type
_entity_poly.pdbx_seq_one_letter_code
_entity_poly.pdbx_strand_id
1 'polypeptide(L)'
;MALVEDSLPEKAIAYEVASVGSNFGLIGALIDTGIQLERQDAVNDALAGIQFDAEGELETRLMSALSAEGYRVAPLPGEARKKRDWLGTYPTAPAGTDAWLDIAVVHYGYMSSGAGQPFRPTVGAKVRLVKVSDGSTLMENQIVYNPLNTMQGIITIAPNPEYAFRNRSDLLADPARLAAGIEDALNQVADTAIQLLR
;
A
#
# COMPACT_ATOMS: atom_id res chain seq x y z
N MET A 1 21.65 -1.90 -6.08
CA MET A 1 20.21 -2.11 -6.32
C MET A 1 19.57 -0.77 -6.62
N ALA A 2 18.61 -0.74 -7.53
CA ALA A 2 17.82 0.45 -7.80
C ALA A 2 16.41 0.28 -7.22
N LEU A 3 15.91 1.30 -6.53
CA LEU A 3 14.51 1.37 -6.07
C LEU A 3 13.71 2.17 -7.11
N VAL A 4 12.61 1.60 -7.59
CA VAL A 4 11.71 2.26 -8.52
C VAL A 4 10.69 3.09 -7.75
N GLU A 5 10.67 4.41 -7.96
CA GLU A 5 9.70 5.36 -7.38
C GLU A 5 8.29 5.22 -8.01
N ASP A 6 7.33 6.04 -7.56
CA ASP A 6 5.89 5.98 -7.89
C ASP A 6 5.26 4.66 -7.41
N SER A 7 5.54 4.31 -6.16
CA SER A 7 5.14 3.03 -5.57
C SER A 7 3.72 3.07 -5.02
N LEU A 8 3.15 4.25 -4.74
CA LEU A 8 1.83 4.38 -4.11
C LEU A 8 0.75 4.96 -5.05
N PRO A 9 -0.51 4.53 -4.89
CA PRO A 9 -1.63 5.30 -5.39
C PRO A 9 -1.70 6.70 -4.75
N GLU A 10 -2.16 7.70 -5.49
CA GLU A 10 -2.31 9.05 -4.94
C GLU A 10 -3.31 9.14 -3.76
N LYS A 11 -4.30 8.23 -3.71
CA LYS A 11 -5.39 8.29 -2.73
C LYS A 11 -5.42 7.07 -1.82
N ALA A 12 -5.51 7.33 -0.52
CA ALA A 12 -5.84 6.33 0.49
C ALA A 12 -7.30 5.90 0.34
N ILE A 13 -7.60 4.62 0.56
CA ILE A 13 -8.97 4.09 0.55
C ILE A 13 -9.57 4.08 1.96
N ALA A 14 -10.89 4.21 2.02
CA ALA A 14 -11.69 3.96 3.21
C ALA A 14 -12.88 3.10 2.83
N TYR A 15 -12.78 1.79 3.04
CA TYR A 15 -13.71 0.83 2.45
C TYR A 15 -14.46 0.01 3.50
N GLU A 16 -15.75 -0.22 3.26
CA GLU A 16 -16.56 -1.17 4.01
C GLU A 16 -17.10 -2.21 3.02
N VAL A 17 -16.83 -3.48 3.30
CA VAL A 17 -16.92 -4.57 2.30
C VAL A 17 -18.34 -5.07 2.10
N ALA A 18 -19.15 -5.04 3.16
CA ALA A 18 -20.55 -5.42 3.14
C ALA A 18 -21.43 -4.20 3.41
N SER A 19 -21.41 -3.22 2.50
CA SER A 19 -22.31 -2.07 2.57
C SER A 19 -23.76 -2.50 2.32
N VAL A 20 -24.69 -1.89 3.06
CA VAL A 20 -26.12 -2.25 3.04
C VAL A 20 -26.76 -2.10 1.65
N GLY A 21 -26.23 -1.22 0.79
CA GLY A 21 -26.73 -0.96 -0.56
C GLY A 21 -26.51 -2.11 -1.56
N SER A 22 -25.50 -2.96 -1.34
CA SER A 22 -25.17 -4.12 -2.18
C SER A 22 -26.34 -5.07 -2.40
N ASN A 23 -27.30 -5.08 -1.46
CA ASN A 23 -28.49 -5.92 -1.49
C ASN A 23 -29.62 -5.41 -2.41
N PHE A 24 -29.49 -4.21 -3.01
CA PHE A 24 -30.55 -3.53 -3.77
C PHE A 24 -30.28 -3.43 -5.29
N GLY A 25 -29.44 -4.30 -5.85
CA GLY A 25 -29.18 -4.37 -7.29
C GLY A 25 -28.39 -3.17 -7.85
N LEU A 26 -28.55 -2.84 -9.15
CA LEU A 26 -27.74 -1.83 -9.84
C LEU A 26 -27.83 -0.42 -9.24
N ILE A 27 -29.02 -0.02 -8.73
CA ILE A 27 -29.19 1.28 -8.06
C ILE A 27 -28.46 1.27 -6.72
N GLY A 28 -28.56 0.17 -5.97
CA GLY A 28 -27.78 -0.04 -4.75
C GLY A 28 -26.27 0.03 -4.99
N ALA A 29 -25.79 -0.55 -6.09
CA ALA A 29 -24.38 -0.49 -6.48
C ALA A 29 -23.89 0.93 -6.81
N LEU A 30 -24.72 1.77 -7.45
CA LEU A 30 -24.39 3.16 -7.74
C LEU A 30 -24.36 4.02 -6.47
N ILE A 31 -25.32 3.83 -5.57
CA ILE A 31 -25.37 4.50 -4.27
C ILE A 31 -24.14 4.11 -3.44
N ASP A 32 -23.82 2.82 -3.37
CA ASP A 32 -22.63 2.34 -2.67
C ASP A 32 -21.36 2.91 -3.28
N THR A 33 -21.25 2.97 -4.62
CA THR A 33 -20.09 3.61 -5.28
C THR A 33 -19.96 5.09 -4.86
N GLY A 34 -21.06 5.84 -4.82
CA GLY A 34 -21.07 7.23 -4.35
C GLY A 34 -20.64 7.36 -2.88
N ILE A 35 -21.15 6.48 -2.01
CA ILE A 35 -20.78 6.44 -0.58
C ILE A 35 -19.29 6.10 -0.40
N GLN A 36 -18.74 5.17 -1.18
CA GLN A 36 -17.33 4.81 -1.09
C GLN A 36 -16.42 5.94 -1.61
N LEU A 37 -16.84 6.68 -2.64
CA LEU A 37 -16.13 7.87 -3.12
C LEU A 37 -16.11 8.97 -2.05
N GLU A 38 -17.25 9.26 -1.42
CA GLU A 38 -17.34 10.25 -0.33
C GLU A 38 -16.46 9.85 0.88
N ARG A 39 -16.40 8.55 1.19
CA ARG A 39 -15.53 8.01 2.25
C ARG A 39 -14.06 8.19 1.92
N GLN A 40 -13.68 7.87 0.69
CA GLN A 40 -12.32 8.07 0.20
C GLN A 40 -11.95 9.55 0.29
N ASP A 41 -12.79 10.45 -0.21
CA ASP A 41 -12.48 11.89 -0.20
C ASP A 41 -12.34 12.42 1.24
N ALA A 42 -13.22 12.06 2.16
CA ALA A 42 -13.12 12.50 3.56
C ALA A 42 -11.82 12.05 4.26
N VAL A 43 -11.33 10.84 3.97
CA VAL A 43 -10.05 10.36 4.52
C VAL A 43 -8.88 11.10 3.90
N ASN A 44 -8.90 11.32 2.57
CA ASN A 44 -7.83 12.06 1.91
C ASN A 44 -7.82 13.53 2.34
N ASP A 45 -8.97 14.16 2.59
CA ASP A 45 -9.05 15.51 3.16
C ASP A 45 -8.45 15.58 4.57
N ALA A 46 -8.73 14.58 5.41
CA ALA A 46 -8.15 14.49 6.76
C ALA A 46 -6.61 14.33 6.72
N LEU A 47 -6.10 13.47 5.83
CA LEU A 47 -4.66 13.26 5.63
C LEU A 47 -3.98 14.50 5.04
N ALA A 48 -4.62 15.16 4.07
CA ALA A 48 -4.13 16.42 3.49
C ALA A 48 -4.08 17.54 4.54
N GLY A 49 -5.04 17.58 5.47
CA GLY A 49 -5.08 18.55 6.57
C GLY A 49 -3.87 18.47 7.52
N ILE A 50 -3.19 17.33 7.56
CA ILE A 50 -1.94 17.13 8.32
C ILE A 50 -0.71 16.95 7.43
N GLN A 51 -0.86 17.14 6.11
CA GLN A 51 0.20 17.01 5.12
C GLN A 51 0.90 15.64 5.15
N PHE A 52 0.15 14.56 5.37
CA PHE A 52 0.70 13.21 5.39
C PHE A 52 1.18 12.79 4.00
N ASP A 53 2.46 12.41 3.90
CA ASP A 53 3.13 11.96 2.68
C ASP A 53 3.38 10.44 2.74
N ALA A 54 2.37 9.66 2.38
CA ALA A 54 2.45 8.20 2.45
C ALA A 54 3.56 7.61 1.59
N GLU A 55 3.85 8.23 0.43
CA GLU A 55 4.85 7.74 -0.50
C GLU A 55 6.26 8.04 0.02
N GLY A 56 6.51 9.28 0.44
CA GLY A 56 7.78 9.66 1.03
C GLY A 56 8.13 8.82 2.27
N GLU A 57 7.15 8.47 3.10
CA GLU A 57 7.35 7.58 4.25
C GLU A 57 7.74 6.15 3.81
N LEU A 58 7.03 5.57 2.83
CA LEU A 58 7.37 4.24 2.32
C LEU A 58 8.79 4.20 1.71
N GLU A 59 9.12 5.17 0.86
CA GLU A 59 10.42 5.25 0.20
C GLU A 59 11.54 5.42 1.22
N THR A 60 11.35 6.31 2.19
CA THR A 60 12.28 6.51 3.30
C THR A 60 12.51 5.21 4.06
N ARG A 61 11.44 4.48 4.39
CA ARG A 61 11.55 3.19 5.07
C ARG A 61 12.31 2.16 4.24
N LEU A 62 11.96 2.00 2.96
CA LEU A 62 12.60 1.05 2.06
C LEU A 62 14.10 1.34 1.91
N MET A 63 14.46 2.60 1.66
CA MET A 63 15.86 3.01 1.54
C MET A 63 16.64 2.74 2.83
N SER A 64 16.08 3.11 3.99
CA SER A 64 16.70 2.88 5.29
C SER A 64 16.90 1.40 5.59
N ALA A 65 15.86 0.58 5.41
CA ALA A 65 15.90 -0.82 5.75
C ALA A 65 16.79 -1.64 4.78
N LEU A 66 16.76 -1.34 3.47
CA LEU A 66 17.69 -1.95 2.51
C LEU A 66 19.15 -1.59 2.81
N SER A 67 19.41 -0.34 3.18
CA SER A 67 20.76 0.09 3.55
C SER A 67 21.26 -0.62 4.80
N ALA A 68 20.38 -0.86 5.78
CA ALA A 68 20.70 -1.62 6.99
C ALA A 68 21.06 -3.09 6.70
N GLU A 69 20.49 -3.68 5.64
CA GLU A 69 20.86 -5.01 5.14
C GLU A 69 22.15 -5.01 4.28
N GLY A 70 22.82 -3.86 4.13
CA GLY A 70 24.08 -3.74 3.40
C GLY A 70 23.91 -3.53 1.89
N TYR A 71 22.69 -3.32 1.39
CA TYR A 71 22.47 -2.96 0.00
C TYR A 71 22.86 -1.50 -0.27
N ARG A 72 23.56 -1.26 -1.38
CA ARG A 72 23.70 0.07 -1.96
C ARG A 72 22.45 0.35 -2.81
N VAL A 73 21.63 1.29 -2.35
CA VAL A 73 20.37 1.67 -3.02
C VAL A 73 20.55 3.00 -3.74
N ALA A 74 20.18 3.04 -5.02
CA ALA A 74 20.00 4.28 -5.76
C ALA A 74 18.49 4.47 -6.03
N PRO A 75 17.88 5.59 -5.61
CA PRO A 75 16.53 5.91 -6.05
C PRO A 75 16.56 6.14 -7.57
N LEU A 76 15.56 5.61 -8.26
CA LEU A 76 15.35 5.84 -9.68
C LEU A 76 14.01 6.54 -9.87
N PRO A 77 14.01 7.77 -10.43
CA PRO A 77 12.77 8.44 -10.77
C PRO A 77 11.92 7.56 -11.66
N GLY A 78 10.74 7.21 -11.16
CA GLY A 78 9.78 6.35 -11.83
C GLY A 78 9.17 7.06 -13.02
N GLU A 79 8.85 6.32 -14.08
CA GLU A 79 7.76 6.74 -14.96
C GLU A 79 6.44 6.43 -14.25
N ALA A 80 5.44 7.31 -14.39
CA ALA A 80 4.13 7.09 -13.80
C ALA A 80 3.58 5.69 -14.15
N ARG A 81 3.36 4.85 -13.14
CA ARG A 81 2.86 3.49 -13.25
C ARG A 81 1.46 3.49 -13.84
N LYS A 82 1.35 3.09 -15.11
CA LYS A 82 0.04 2.82 -15.69
C LYS A 82 -0.55 1.57 -15.00
N LYS A 83 -1.59 1.77 -14.20
CA LYS A 83 -2.50 0.73 -13.66
C LYS A 83 -2.08 -0.01 -12.39
N ARG A 84 -1.20 0.55 -11.54
CA ARG A 84 -0.83 -0.06 -10.22
C ARG A 84 -0.33 -1.50 -10.36
N ASP A 85 0.43 -1.74 -11.42
CA ASP A 85 1.01 -3.02 -11.76
C ASP A 85 2.53 -2.90 -11.87
N TRP A 86 3.21 -3.99 -12.21
CA TRP A 86 4.64 -3.97 -12.51
C TRP A 86 4.98 -2.93 -13.58
N LEU A 87 6.20 -2.39 -13.51
CA LEU A 87 6.71 -1.62 -14.64
C LEU A 87 6.76 -2.51 -15.90
N GLY A 88 6.18 -2.01 -16.98
CA GLY A 88 6.26 -2.67 -18.29
C GLY A 88 7.67 -2.61 -18.88
N THR A 89 8.48 -1.63 -18.48
CA THR A 89 9.89 -1.49 -18.87
C THR A 89 10.63 -0.82 -17.73
N TYR A 90 11.81 -1.34 -17.38
CA TYR A 90 12.64 -0.77 -16.33
C TYR A 90 13.55 0.34 -16.89
N PRO A 91 13.70 1.47 -16.17
CA PRO A 91 14.60 2.54 -16.59
C PRO A 91 16.06 2.08 -16.57
N THR A 92 16.91 2.77 -17.33
CA THR A 92 18.35 2.49 -17.34
C THR A 92 18.92 2.63 -15.93
N ALA A 93 19.42 1.53 -15.39
CA ALA A 93 20.02 1.51 -14.06
C ALA A 93 21.40 2.20 -14.05
N PRO A 94 21.80 2.82 -12.93
CA PRO A 94 23.16 3.34 -12.78
C PRO A 94 24.20 2.22 -12.91
N ALA A 95 25.39 2.57 -13.38
CA ALA A 95 26.49 1.61 -13.51
C ALA A 95 26.78 0.90 -12.18
N GLY A 96 26.92 -0.43 -12.22
CA GLY A 96 27.14 -1.26 -11.02
C GLY A 96 25.85 -1.63 -10.26
N THR A 97 24.68 -1.41 -10.84
CA THR A 97 23.41 -1.92 -10.28
C THR A 97 23.16 -3.36 -10.71
N ASP A 98 22.95 -4.24 -9.75
CA ASP A 98 22.71 -5.67 -10.02
C ASP A 98 21.24 -6.02 -10.30
N ALA A 99 20.32 -5.32 -9.64
CA ALA A 99 18.87 -5.57 -9.71
C ALA A 99 18.04 -4.31 -9.46
N TRP A 100 16.84 -4.27 -10.03
CA TRP A 100 15.75 -3.36 -9.68
C TRP A 100 14.85 -4.02 -8.64
N LEU A 101 14.52 -3.29 -7.58
CA LEU A 101 13.42 -3.61 -6.69
C LEU A 101 12.19 -2.80 -7.11
N ASP A 102 11.16 -3.52 -7.51
CA ASP A 102 9.89 -2.98 -8.00
C ASP A 102 8.79 -3.29 -6.98
N ILE A 103 8.37 -2.26 -6.25
CA ILE A 103 7.27 -2.35 -5.28
C ILE A 103 6.10 -1.52 -5.80
N ALA A 104 4.96 -2.16 -6.03
CA ALA A 104 3.71 -1.52 -6.41
C ALA A 104 2.68 -1.71 -5.30
N VAL A 105 2.35 -0.65 -4.58
CA VAL A 105 1.20 -0.63 -3.68
C VAL A 105 -0.07 -0.55 -4.52
N VAL A 106 -0.91 -1.58 -4.42
CA VAL A 106 -2.17 -1.70 -5.17
C VAL A 106 -3.27 -0.87 -4.48
N HIS A 107 -3.26 -0.84 -3.15
CA HIS A 107 -4.12 -0.02 -2.31
C HIS A 107 -3.49 0.15 -0.92
N TYR A 108 -3.82 1.25 -0.24
CA TYR A 108 -3.52 1.49 1.16
C TYR A 108 -4.62 2.34 1.79
N GLY A 109 -4.76 2.29 3.12
CA GLY A 109 -5.73 3.09 3.85
C GLY A 109 -6.38 2.28 4.96
N TYR A 110 -7.70 2.38 5.10
CA TYR A 110 -8.46 1.71 6.15
C TYR A 110 -9.64 0.91 5.61
N MET A 111 -9.93 -0.20 6.27
CA MET A 111 -10.99 -1.09 5.87
C MET A 111 -11.75 -1.69 7.06
N SER A 112 -13.05 -1.85 6.89
CA SER A 112 -13.92 -2.58 7.81
C SER A 112 -14.55 -3.78 7.09
N SER A 113 -14.64 -4.93 7.78
CA SER A 113 -15.25 -6.14 7.23
C SER A 113 -16.78 -6.07 7.10
N GLY A 114 -17.41 -5.02 7.64
CA GLY A 114 -18.85 -4.76 7.48
C GLY A 114 -19.41 -3.85 8.57
N ALA A 115 -20.69 -3.54 8.48
CA ALA A 115 -21.37 -2.68 9.45
C ALA A 115 -21.14 -3.14 10.91
N GLY A 116 -20.71 -2.21 11.77
CA GLY A 116 -20.40 -2.46 13.17
C GLY A 116 -19.05 -3.13 13.45
N GLN A 117 -18.27 -3.44 12.42
CA GLN A 117 -16.90 -3.93 12.56
C GLN A 117 -15.90 -2.77 12.58
N PRO A 118 -14.79 -2.89 13.34
CA PRO A 118 -13.80 -1.82 13.43
C PRO A 118 -13.10 -1.59 12.09
N PHE A 119 -12.78 -0.33 11.82
CA PHE A 119 -11.87 0.04 10.74
C PHE A 119 -10.43 -0.23 11.18
N ARG A 120 -9.68 -0.92 10.33
CA ARG A 120 -8.27 -1.28 10.55
C ARG A 120 -7.43 -0.85 9.35
N PRO A 121 -6.14 -0.54 9.52
CA PRO A 121 -5.27 -0.26 8.39
C PRO A 121 -5.25 -1.44 7.42
N THR A 122 -5.11 -1.17 6.13
CA THR A 122 -4.96 -2.17 5.07
C THR A 122 -3.95 -1.69 4.05
N VAL A 123 -3.12 -2.60 3.56
CA VAL A 123 -2.17 -2.35 2.46
C VAL A 123 -2.08 -3.61 1.63
N GLY A 124 -2.24 -3.48 0.31
CA GLY A 124 -1.93 -4.54 -0.63
C GLY A 124 -0.76 -4.10 -1.50
N ALA A 125 0.29 -4.89 -1.57
CA ALA A 125 1.47 -4.60 -2.36
C ALA A 125 1.91 -5.81 -3.18
N LYS A 126 2.49 -5.48 -4.33
CA LYS A 126 3.18 -6.39 -5.23
C LYS A 126 4.67 -6.05 -5.16
N VAL A 127 5.53 -7.05 -4.96
CA VAL A 127 6.98 -6.89 -4.88
C VAL A 127 7.68 -7.79 -5.90
N ARG A 128 8.56 -7.24 -6.71
CA ARG A 128 9.37 -7.99 -7.68
C ARG A 128 10.82 -7.52 -7.64
N LEU A 129 11.75 -8.48 -7.73
CA LEU A 129 13.18 -8.20 -7.93
C LEU A 129 13.56 -8.64 -9.34
N VAL A 130 14.15 -7.74 -10.13
CA VAL A 130 14.51 -8.00 -11.53
C VAL A 130 16.00 -7.75 -11.74
N LYS A 131 16.70 -8.71 -12.34
CA LYS A 131 18.13 -8.61 -12.60
C LYS A 131 18.44 -7.65 -13.74
N VAL A 132 19.42 -6.76 -13.55
CA VAL A 132 19.76 -5.74 -14.56
C VAL A 132 20.37 -6.33 -15.83
N SER A 133 21.17 -7.39 -15.72
CA SER A 133 21.93 -7.91 -16.85
C SER A 133 21.08 -8.52 -17.97
N ASP A 134 19.93 -9.10 -17.62
CA ASP A 134 19.12 -9.92 -18.53
C ASP A 134 17.60 -9.74 -18.35
N GLY A 135 17.15 -8.94 -17.37
CA GLY A 135 15.74 -8.70 -17.10
C GLY A 135 15.01 -9.89 -16.45
N SER A 136 15.71 -10.93 -15.99
CA SER A 136 15.08 -12.07 -15.33
C SER A 136 14.47 -11.68 -13.99
N THR A 137 13.30 -12.26 -13.68
CA THR A 137 12.69 -12.17 -12.35
C THR A 137 13.48 -13.05 -11.38
N LEU A 138 14.03 -12.43 -10.35
CA LEU A 138 14.72 -13.13 -9.25
C LEU A 138 13.76 -13.47 -8.11
N MET A 139 12.75 -12.63 -7.90
CA MET A 139 11.74 -12.78 -6.86
C MET A 139 10.44 -12.11 -7.32
N GLU A 140 9.30 -12.71 -7.00
CA GLU A 140 7.97 -12.11 -7.17
C GLU A 140 7.06 -12.56 -6.04
N ASN A 141 6.43 -11.60 -5.34
CA ASN A 141 5.55 -11.86 -4.21
C ASN A 141 4.40 -10.84 -4.14
N GLN A 142 3.33 -11.25 -3.45
CA GLN A 142 2.25 -10.36 -3.04
C GLN A 142 2.16 -10.34 -1.53
N ILE A 143 2.04 -9.14 -0.96
CA ILE A 143 1.97 -8.91 0.47
C ILE A 143 0.67 -8.16 0.76
N VAL A 144 -0.13 -8.68 1.69
CA VAL A 144 -1.37 -8.05 2.12
C VAL A 144 -1.38 -7.91 3.64
N TYR A 145 -1.39 -6.66 4.08
CA TYR A 145 -1.67 -6.28 5.46
C TYR A 145 -3.17 -6.21 5.68
N ASN A 146 -3.67 -6.87 6.73
CA ASN A 146 -5.09 -6.97 7.07
C ASN A 146 -5.95 -7.56 5.93
N PRO A 147 -5.65 -8.80 5.46
CA PRO A 147 -6.47 -9.44 4.44
C PRO A 147 -7.87 -9.73 4.97
N LEU A 148 -8.89 -9.50 4.15
CA LEU A 148 -10.26 -9.95 4.46
C LEU A 148 -10.46 -11.44 4.19
N ASN A 149 -9.71 -11.97 3.24
CA ASN A 149 -9.79 -13.35 2.79
C ASN A 149 -8.36 -13.89 2.66
N THR A 150 -8.13 -15.13 3.07
CA THR A 150 -6.86 -15.82 2.83
C THR A 150 -6.81 -16.30 1.39
N MET A 151 -5.76 -15.93 0.66
CA MET A 151 -5.49 -16.43 -0.69
C MET A 151 -4.18 -17.19 -0.70
N GLN A 152 -4.14 -18.32 -1.42
CA GLN A 152 -2.92 -19.11 -1.54
C GLN A 152 -1.85 -18.32 -2.32
N GLY A 153 -0.60 -18.35 -1.83
CA GLY A 153 0.52 -17.65 -2.46
C GLY A 153 0.62 -16.15 -2.12
N ILE A 154 -0.19 -15.65 -1.18
CA ILE A 154 -0.09 -14.28 -0.66
C ILE A 154 0.50 -14.30 0.74
N ILE A 155 1.52 -13.46 0.97
CA ILE A 155 2.08 -13.21 2.30
C ILE A 155 1.11 -12.30 3.03
N THR A 156 0.67 -12.71 4.22
CA THR A 156 -0.33 -11.96 4.99
C THR A 156 0.25 -11.44 6.29
N ILE A 157 -0.08 -10.21 6.63
CA ILE A 157 0.35 -9.53 7.85
C ILE A 157 -0.91 -9.18 8.66
N ALA A 158 -0.91 -9.53 9.95
CA ALA A 158 -2.01 -9.20 10.83
C ALA A 158 -2.02 -7.69 11.17
N PRO A 159 -3.20 -7.04 11.26
CA PRO A 159 -3.26 -5.64 11.61
C PRO A 159 -2.83 -5.37 13.05
N ASN A 160 -2.09 -4.31 13.26
CA ASN A 160 -1.80 -3.76 14.57
C ASN A 160 -3.10 -3.23 15.21
N PRO A 161 -3.56 -3.80 16.34
CA PRO A 161 -4.81 -3.41 16.98
C PRO A 161 -4.79 -1.99 17.55
N GLU A 162 -3.62 -1.40 17.81
CA GLU A 162 -3.48 -0.03 18.34
C GLU A 162 -3.99 1.03 17.36
N TYR A 163 -4.03 0.71 16.07
CA TYR A 163 -4.51 1.61 15.02
C TYR A 163 -5.95 1.32 14.58
N ALA A 164 -6.70 0.51 15.32
CA ALA A 164 -8.11 0.24 15.02
C ALA A 164 -9.04 1.37 15.49
N PHE A 165 -10.00 1.75 14.64
CA PHE A 165 -11.08 2.68 14.96
C PHE A 165 -12.41 1.94 15.04
N ARG A 166 -13.28 2.35 15.96
CA ARG A 166 -14.58 1.67 16.12
C ARG A 166 -15.51 1.93 14.94
N ASN A 167 -15.41 3.12 14.35
CA ASN A 167 -16.28 3.58 13.27
C ASN A 167 -15.57 4.69 12.47
N ARG A 168 -16.21 5.15 11.38
CA ARG A 168 -15.68 6.21 10.49
C ARG A 168 -15.52 7.55 11.20
N SER A 169 -16.44 7.93 12.08
CA SER A 169 -16.37 9.21 12.80
C SER A 169 -15.15 9.25 13.71
N ASP A 170 -14.86 8.17 14.43
CA ASP A 170 -13.65 8.03 15.26
C ASP A 170 -12.37 8.12 14.40
N LEU A 171 -12.39 7.53 13.19
CA LEU A 171 -11.27 7.56 12.24
C LEU A 171 -10.98 8.98 11.74
N LEU A 172 -12.02 9.74 11.40
CA LEU A 172 -11.86 11.12 10.89
C LEU A 172 -11.59 12.14 12.01
N ALA A 173 -11.97 11.83 13.25
CA ALA A 173 -11.73 12.69 14.41
C ALA A 173 -10.27 12.71 14.87
N ASP A 174 -9.45 11.75 14.43
CA ASP A 174 -8.04 11.65 14.79
C ASP A 174 -7.15 11.41 13.55
N PRO A 175 -6.93 12.45 12.72
CA PRO A 175 -6.12 12.34 11.50
C PRO A 175 -4.68 11.89 11.77
N ALA A 176 -4.13 12.23 12.94
CA ALA A 176 -2.77 11.85 13.31
C ALA A 176 -2.66 10.33 13.54
N ARG A 177 -3.60 9.74 14.28
CA ARG A 177 -3.63 8.28 14.48
C ARG A 177 -4.01 7.52 13.21
N LEU A 178 -4.84 8.11 12.36
CA LEU A 178 -5.15 7.60 11.02
C LEU A 178 -3.88 7.52 10.16
N ALA A 179 -3.08 8.59 10.08
CA ALA A 179 -1.81 8.58 9.37
C ALA A 179 -0.82 7.58 9.97
N ALA A 180 -0.63 7.57 11.30
CA ALA A 180 0.27 6.64 11.97
C ALA A 180 -0.09 5.16 11.72
N GLY A 181 -1.38 4.84 11.61
CA GLY A 181 -1.81 3.49 11.25
C GLY A 181 -1.54 3.10 9.80
N ILE A 182 -1.63 4.05 8.86
CA ILE A 182 -1.22 3.83 7.47
C ILE A 182 0.30 3.66 7.39
N GLU A 183 1.06 4.51 8.07
CA GLU A 183 2.51 4.46 8.15
C GLU A 183 3.00 3.12 8.73
N ASP A 184 2.43 2.66 9.86
CA ASP A 184 2.73 1.35 10.45
C ASP A 184 2.50 0.22 9.44
N ALA A 185 1.36 0.22 8.74
CA ALA A 185 1.04 -0.82 7.78
C ALA A 185 1.99 -0.80 6.56
N LEU A 186 2.32 0.38 6.04
CA LEU A 186 3.31 0.54 4.95
C LEU A 186 4.70 0.06 5.40
N ASN A 187 5.12 0.42 6.61
CA ASN A 187 6.40 0.00 7.19
C ASN A 187 6.48 -1.52 7.34
N GLN A 188 5.42 -2.17 7.82
CA GLN A 188 5.38 -3.63 7.94
C GLN A 188 5.42 -4.33 6.58
N VAL A 189 4.76 -3.76 5.56
CA VAL A 189 4.86 -4.27 4.18
C VAL A 189 6.26 -4.10 3.61
N ALA A 190 6.88 -2.94 3.79
CA ALA A 190 8.25 -2.67 3.35
C ALA A 190 9.26 -3.63 4.01
N ASP A 191 9.17 -3.80 5.32
CA ASP A 191 10.04 -4.70 6.07
C ASP A 191 9.88 -6.16 5.64
N THR A 192 8.63 -6.58 5.41
CA THR A 192 8.34 -7.92 4.88
C THR A 192 8.94 -8.09 3.49
N ALA A 193 8.80 -7.10 2.61
CA ALA A 193 9.38 -7.14 1.26
C ALA A 193 10.90 -7.32 1.29
N ILE A 194 11.58 -6.63 2.22
CA ILE A 194 13.03 -6.68 2.37
C ILE A 194 13.49 -8.02 2.94
N GLN A 195 12.75 -8.60 3.88
CA GLN A 195 13.07 -9.94 4.42
C GLN A 195 13.08 -11.03 3.35
N LEU A 196 12.31 -10.86 2.26
CA LEU A 196 12.28 -11.80 1.14
C LEU A 196 13.52 -11.73 0.24
N LEU A 197 14.38 -10.72 0.42
CA LEU A 197 15.62 -10.56 -0.34
C LEU A 197 16.80 -11.36 0.25
N ARG A 198 16.60 -11.97 1.42
CA ARG A 198 17.61 -12.78 2.15
C ARG A 198 17.68 -14.22 1.67
#